data_AF-X1P7J3-F1
#
_entry.id   AF-X1P7J3-F1
#
_cell.length_a   1.000
_cell.length_b   1.000
_cell.length_c   1.000
_cell.angle_alpha   90.00
_cell.angle_beta   90.00
_cell.angle_gamma   90.00
#
_symmetry.space_group_name_H-M   'P 1'
#
loop_
_entity.id
_entity.type
_entity.pdbx_description
1 polymer ?
#
loop_
_entity_poly.entity_id
_entity_poly.type
_entity_poly.pdbx_seq_one_letter_code
_entity_poly.pdbx_strand_id
1 'polypeptide(L)'
;MGLEMNTSAEQIHQGKLNIKPKKGKDLRLFIDLDICNSGECKECVINCSYFYHTDNNGIISIIELATYALVCRKCEEPHCVNACPVEAIEQQKDKLLIRHNMRCV
;
A
#
# COMPACT_ATOMS: atom_id res chain seq x y z
N MET A 1 -13.35 12.36 -17.25
CA MET A 1 -12.30 13.23 -16.68
C MET A 1 -11.45 12.33 -15.80
N GLY A 2 -10.27 11.92 -16.26
CA GLY A 2 -9.41 11.00 -15.50
C GLY A 2 -8.76 11.77 -14.37
N LEU A 3 -9.00 11.37 -13.11
CA LEU A 3 -8.25 11.90 -11.98
C LEU A 3 -6.77 11.56 -12.18
N GLU A 4 -5.92 12.59 -12.23
CA GLU A 4 -4.48 12.42 -12.09
C GLU A 4 -4.22 11.84 -10.69
N MET A 5 -3.74 10.59 -10.64
CA MET A 5 -3.40 9.92 -9.39
C MET A 5 -1.99 10.35 -9.01
N ASN A 6 -1.85 11.02 -7.88
CA ASN A 6 -0.63 11.75 -7.53
C ASN A 6 0.33 10.89 -6.69
N THR A 7 -0.17 9.88 -5.99
CA THR A 7 0.66 9.06 -5.08
C THR A 7 0.48 7.56 -5.28
N SER A 8 1.50 6.78 -4.90
CA SER A 8 1.42 5.31 -4.91
C SER A 8 0.35 4.76 -3.97
N ALA A 9 0.04 5.48 -2.89
CA ALA A 9 -1.04 5.15 -1.97
C ALA A 9 -2.42 5.28 -2.66
N GLU A 10 -2.66 6.36 -3.39
CA GLU A 10 -3.90 6.52 -4.18
C GLU A 10 -3.98 5.47 -5.29
N GLN A 11 -2.86 5.17 -5.94
CA GLN A 11 -2.78 4.20 -7.02
C GLN A 11 -3.12 2.78 -6.56
N ILE A 12 -2.65 2.35 -5.39
CA ILE A 12 -2.94 0.99 -4.89
C ILE A 12 -4.43 0.83 -4.58
N HIS A 13 -5.06 1.80 -3.92
CA HIS A 13 -6.50 1.75 -3.60
C HIS A 13 -7.42 1.80 -4.84
N GLN A 14 -6.87 2.11 -6.02
CA GLN A 14 -7.58 2.07 -7.29
C GLN A 14 -7.10 0.95 -8.24
N GLY A 15 -6.24 0.05 -7.75
CA GLY A 15 -5.76 -1.10 -8.52
C GLY A 15 -4.85 -0.74 -9.69
N LYS A 16 -4.12 0.38 -9.58
CA LYS A 16 -3.28 0.95 -10.64
C LYS A 16 -1.88 1.31 -10.14
N LEU A 17 -1.29 0.48 -9.30
CA LEU A 17 0.06 0.73 -8.79
C LEU A 17 1.08 0.71 -9.93
N ASN A 18 1.79 1.82 -10.13
CA ASN A 18 2.84 1.89 -11.14
C ASN A 18 4.12 1.19 -10.66
N ILE A 19 4.28 -0.08 -11.04
CA ILE A 19 5.47 -0.89 -10.75
C ILE A 19 6.69 -0.58 -11.64
N LYS A 20 6.54 0.28 -12.66
CA LYS A 20 7.62 0.70 -13.56
C LYS A 20 7.74 2.22 -13.56
N PRO A 21 8.16 2.82 -12.43
CA PRO A 21 8.10 4.25 -12.28
C PRO A 21 9.15 4.94 -13.18
N LYS A 22 8.72 5.91 -14.00
CA LYS A 22 9.57 6.62 -14.98
C LYS A 22 10.39 7.74 -14.33
N LYS A 23 11.64 7.94 -14.72
CA LYS A 23 12.46 9.05 -14.22
C LYS A 23 11.74 10.39 -14.45
N GLY A 24 11.63 11.21 -13.42
CA GLY A 24 10.86 12.45 -13.42
C GLY A 24 11.34 13.42 -12.34
N LYS A 25 10.67 14.57 -12.23
CA LYS A 25 10.97 15.60 -11.21
C LYS A 25 10.32 15.30 -9.85
N ASP A 26 9.44 14.30 -9.81
CA ASP A 26 8.65 13.97 -8.61
C ASP A 26 9.54 13.41 -7.50
N LEU A 27 9.20 13.78 -6.26
CA LEU A 27 9.83 13.21 -5.07
C LEU A 27 9.44 11.74 -4.91
N ARG A 28 10.38 10.93 -4.42
CA ARG A 28 10.17 9.50 -4.19
C ARG A 28 10.59 9.14 -2.78
N LEU A 29 9.77 8.32 -2.14
CA LEU A 29 10.15 7.68 -0.88
C LEU A 29 11.08 6.51 -1.21
N PHE A 30 12.29 6.56 -0.66
CA PHE A 30 13.22 5.43 -0.67
C PHE A 30 13.20 4.79 0.72
N ILE A 31 13.03 3.46 0.74
CA ILE A 31 13.00 2.67 1.97
C ILE A 31 14.12 1.65 1.88
N ASP A 32 15.08 1.73 2.80
CA ASP A 32 16.15 0.76 2.94
C ASP A 32 15.70 -0.36 3.88
N LEU A 33 15.46 -1.55 3.32
CA LEU A 33 14.94 -2.69 4.08
C LEU A 33 16.01 -3.31 4.99
N ASP A 34 17.31 -3.15 4.68
CA ASP A 34 18.38 -3.64 5.54
C ASP A 34 18.44 -2.81 6.81
N ILE A 35 18.32 -1.49 6.70
CA ILE A 35 18.19 -0.60 7.86
C ILE A 35 16.92 -0.93 8.65
N CYS A 36 15.78 -1.13 7.99
CA CYS A 36 14.53 -1.51 8.67
C CYS A 36 14.66 -2.83 9.46
N ASN A 37 15.45 -3.79 8.96
CA ASN A 37 15.66 -5.09 9.61
C ASN A 37 16.76 -5.07 10.68
N SER A 38 17.71 -4.13 10.60
CA SER A 38 18.86 -4.03 11.51
C SER A 38 18.50 -3.68 12.96
N GLY A 39 17.33 -3.07 13.19
CA GLY A 39 16.96 -2.51 14.49
C GLY A 39 17.64 -1.16 14.81
N GLU A 40 18.36 -0.57 13.86
CA GLU A 40 18.97 0.77 14.01
C GLU A 40 17.91 1.88 14.17
N CYS A 41 16.73 1.70 13.58
CA CYS A 41 15.59 2.61 13.77
C CYS A 41 14.92 2.38 15.13
N LYS A 42 14.84 3.44 15.96
CA LYS A 42 14.09 3.42 17.22
C LYS A 42 12.58 3.23 16.99
N GLU A 43 12.05 3.84 15.93
CA GLU A 43 10.65 3.80 15.53
C GLU A 43 10.49 4.14 14.05
N CYS A 44 9.44 3.63 13.41
CA CYS A 44 9.08 3.97 12.02
C CYS A 44 7.94 5.01 12.05
N VAL A 45 8.27 6.30 12.01
CA VAL A 45 7.28 7.38 12.09
C VAL A 45 7.12 8.05 10.73
N ILE A 46 5.93 7.92 10.15
CA ILE A 46 5.49 8.64 8.95
C ILE A 46 4.07 9.14 9.21
N ASN A 47 3.83 10.41 8.92
CA ASN A 47 2.49 11.01 8.97
C ASN A 47 1.86 11.00 7.57
N CYS A 48 0.55 10.78 7.52
CA CYS A 48 -0.23 10.98 6.31
C CYS A 48 -0.35 12.48 5.99
N SER A 49 -0.43 12.82 4.70
CA SER A 49 -0.73 14.17 4.24
C SER A 49 -2.17 14.60 4.56
N TYR A 50 -3.06 13.64 4.87
CA TYR A 50 -4.41 13.91 5.34
C TYR A 50 -4.43 14.07 6.86
N PHE A 51 -4.60 15.31 7.33
CA PHE A 51 -4.46 15.66 8.75
C PHE A 51 -5.63 15.22 9.64
N TYR A 52 -6.79 14.84 9.09
CA TYR A 52 -7.98 14.50 9.89
C TYR A 52 -8.05 13.02 10.30
N HIS A 53 -6.91 12.33 10.39
CA HIS A 53 -6.82 11.01 11.02
C HIS A 53 -6.50 11.18 12.51
N THR A 54 -7.31 10.58 13.39
CA THR A 54 -7.17 10.68 14.86
C THR A 54 -5.74 10.42 15.36
N ASP A 55 -5.05 9.43 14.79
CA ASP A 55 -3.68 9.05 15.19
C ASP A 55 -2.60 9.37 14.13
N ASN A 56 -3.02 9.89 12.96
CA ASN A 56 -2.19 10.17 11.78
C ASN A 56 -1.03 9.18 11.50
N ASN A 57 -1.30 7.88 11.65
CA ASN A 57 -0.31 6.83 11.51
C ASN A 57 -0.10 6.40 10.05
N GLY A 58 0.63 7.22 9.30
CA GLY A 58 0.89 7.01 7.87
C GLY A 58 1.79 5.81 7.55
N ILE A 59 2.58 5.31 8.52
CA ILE A 59 3.46 4.16 8.27
C ILE A 59 2.67 2.88 7.96
N ILE A 60 1.45 2.72 8.50
CA ILE A 60 0.58 1.56 8.23
C ILE A 60 0.28 1.43 6.72
N SER A 61 -0.07 2.54 6.06
CA SER A 61 -0.35 2.55 4.61
C SER A 61 0.88 2.19 3.78
N ILE A 62 2.07 2.63 4.21
CA ILE A 62 3.33 2.30 3.53
C ILE A 62 3.68 0.82 3.69
N ILE A 63 3.50 0.25 4.89
CA ILE A 63 3.71 -1.18 5.14
C ILE A 63 2.75 -2.02 4.30
N GLU A 64 1.47 -1.64 4.21
CA GLU A 64 0.49 -2.33 3.37
C GLU A 64 0.91 -2.29 1.89
N LEU A 65 1.28 -1.11 1.38
CA LEU A 65 1.79 -0.93 0.02
C LEU A 65 3.01 -1.82 -0.26
N ALA A 66 4.02 -1.78 0.62
CA ALA A 66 5.23 -2.59 0.49
C ALA A 66 4.91 -4.09 0.55
N THR A 67 4.02 -4.50 1.45
CA THR A 67 3.58 -5.90 1.58
C THR A 67 2.93 -6.39 0.30
N TYR A 68 1.98 -5.63 -0.25
CA TYR A 68 1.29 -6.03 -1.49
C TYR A 68 2.18 -5.96 -2.73
N ALA A 69 3.16 -5.06 -2.75
CA ALA A 69 4.09 -4.93 -3.86
C ALA A 69 5.20 -6.00 -3.85
N LEU A 70 5.76 -6.32 -2.67
CA LEU A 70 6.99 -7.12 -2.54
C LEU A 70 6.77 -8.52 -1.96
N VAL A 71 5.81 -8.67 -1.04
CA VAL A 71 5.63 -9.92 -0.27
C VAL A 71 4.45 -10.74 -0.79
N CYS A 72 3.38 -10.09 -1.24
CA CYS A 72 2.22 -10.76 -1.79
C CYS A 72 2.60 -11.61 -3.00
N ARG A 73 2.25 -12.90 -2.94
CA ARG A 73 2.56 -13.89 -4.00
C ARG A 73 1.69 -13.76 -5.26
N LYS A 74 0.68 -12.87 -5.24
CA LYS A 74 -0.27 -12.66 -6.36
C LYS A 74 -0.87 -13.97 -6.85
N CYS A 75 -1.37 -14.78 -5.92
CA CYS A 75 -1.92 -16.12 -6.17
C CYS A 75 -3.01 -16.07 -7.24
N GLU A 76 -3.08 -17.10 -8.08
CA GLU A 76 -4.18 -17.27 -9.02
C GLU A 76 -5.49 -17.61 -8.31
N GLU A 77 -5.40 -18.41 -7.25
CA GLU A 77 -6.50 -18.67 -6.33
C GLU A 77 -6.22 -17.96 -4.99
N PRO A 78 -6.74 -16.74 -4.78
CA PRO A 78 -6.41 -15.93 -3.61
C PRO A 78 -7.19 -16.39 -2.38
N HIS A 79 -6.65 -17.36 -1.64
CA HIS A 79 -7.27 -17.82 -0.38
C HIS A 79 -7.51 -16.69 0.63
N CYS A 80 -6.67 -15.64 0.64
CA CYS A 80 -6.86 -14.48 1.51
C CYS A 80 -8.13 -13.67 1.17
N VAL A 81 -8.49 -13.57 -0.11
CA VAL A 81 -9.74 -12.94 -0.56
C VAL A 81 -10.92 -13.81 -0.14
N ASN A 82 -10.86 -15.11 -0.45
CA ASN A 82 -11.94 -16.06 -0.17
C ASN A 82 -12.20 -16.25 1.34
N ALA A 83 -11.18 -16.07 2.18
CA ALA A 83 -11.29 -16.19 3.62
C ALA A 83 -11.88 -14.95 4.31
N CYS A 84 -11.95 -13.80 3.64
CA CYS A 84 -12.41 -12.56 4.26
C CYS A 84 -13.95 -12.54 4.38
N PRO A 85 -14.53 -12.64 5.58
CA PRO A 85 -15.98 -12.78 5.75
C PRO A 85 -16.78 -11.53 5.38
N VAL A 86 -16.10 -10.39 5.30
CA VAL A 86 -16.67 -9.06 5.03
C VAL A 86 -16.24 -8.51 3.67
N GLU A 87 -15.61 -9.34 2.83
CA GLU A 87 -15.19 -8.96 1.48
C GLU A 87 -14.35 -7.66 1.46
N ALA A 88 -13.49 -7.51 2.46
CA ALA A 88 -12.63 -6.34 2.60
C ALA A 88 -11.36 -6.45 1.75
N ILE A 89 -10.99 -7.65 1.31
CA ILE A 89 -9.82 -7.86 0.44
C ILE A 89 -10.32 -8.18 -0.96
N GLU A 90 -9.87 -7.42 -1.95
CA GLU A 90 -10.20 -7.59 -3.36
C GLU A 90 -8.92 -7.85 -4.16
N GLN A 91 -8.94 -8.85 -5.04
CA GLN A 91 -7.88 -9.04 -6.03
C GLN A 91 -8.25 -8.36 -7.34
N GLN A 92 -7.36 -7.48 -7.79
CA GLN A 92 -7.48 -6.73 -9.04
C GLN A 92 -7.10 -7.59 -10.25
N LYS A 93 -7.39 -7.08 -11.45
CA LYS A 93 -7.08 -7.77 -12.73
C LYS A 93 -5.60 -8.09 -12.91
N ASP A 94 -4.72 -7.24 -12.38
CA ASP A 94 -3.26 -7.43 -12.40
C ASP A 94 -2.74 -8.28 -11.23
N LYS A 95 -3.67 -8.94 -10.50
CA LYS A 95 -3.46 -9.76 -9.31
C LYS A 95 -2.94 -9.01 -8.08
N LEU A 96 -2.92 -7.67 -8.10
CA LEU A 96 -2.65 -6.86 -6.93
C LEU A 96 -3.83 -6.92 -5.95
N LEU A 97 -3.56 -6.87 -4.65
CA LEU A 97 -4.61 -6.80 -3.64
C LEU A 97 -4.93 -5.35 -3.29
N ILE A 98 -6.21 -5.10 -2.98
CA ILE A 98 -6.69 -3.87 -2.35
C ILE A 98 -7.42 -4.25 -1.07
N ARG A 99 -7.18 -3.49 0.01
CA ARG A 99 -7.98 -3.57 1.22
C ARG A 99 -8.96 -2.39 1.29
N HIS A 100 -10.23 -2.71 1.43
CA HIS A 100 -11.31 -1.77 1.68
C HIS A 100 -11.40 -1.50 3.19
N ASN A 101 -10.68 -0.48 3.65
CA ASN A 101 -10.55 -0.17 5.08
C ASN A 101 -11.89 0.01 5.80
N MET A 102 -12.94 0.51 5.11
CA MET A 102 -14.27 0.70 5.69
C MET A 102 -15.10 -0.59 5.82
N ARG A 103 -14.63 -1.70 5.24
CA ARG A 103 -15.26 -3.03 5.38
C ARG A 103 -14.51 -3.92 6.37
N CYS A 104 -13.21 -3.69 6.56
CA CYS A 104 -12.36 -4.48 7.42
C CYS A 104 -12.77 -4.28 8.90
N VAL A 105 -13.09 -5.37 9.59
CA VAL A 105 -13.49 -5.41 11.02
C VAL A 105 -12.57 -6.29 11.83
#